data_AF-A0A354CUB6-F1
#
_entry.id   AF-A0A354CUB6-F1
#
_cell.length_a   1.000
_cell.length_b   1.000
_cell.length_c   1.000
_cell.angle_alpha   90.00
_cell.angle_beta   90.00
_cell.angle_gamma   90.00
#
_symmetry.space_group_name_H-M   'P 1'
#
loop_
_entity.id
_entity.type
_entity.pdbx_description
1 polymer ?
#
loop_
_entity_poly.entity_id
_entity_poly.type
_entity_poly.pdbx_seq_one_letter_code
_entity_poly.pdbx_strand_id
1 'polypeptide(L)'
;MHLLKEAVEFPNLFSGDIEINRVAFRIFGIDVYWYGILIALGVVLGFLYAMKRSKKVGLISDNVFDIAFIGIIVGFIGARAYFCLFYNLMNPEADNKYNLITMFTKIHDGGLAIYGGIIFGVIAALIACKVKKSPFLPLLDIAAPAILIGQSIGRWGNFINQECYGAPTAGNLPWGMTGTKIALDPIVIEAMGEGAEKTNVLVHPCFLYESLWCIVGFLLIHFIANRIRSFDGEVFLCFVLWYGAGRAWIEALRTDSLYAGSLKISQVIAIASAVLALIMIVYFRITTRKENKQLYVNTDLSRERLEEFKQKITLDNEKAEAKKAMKAARKEASQKVAPSILGESSYNSKSDNNSDKKYDSMSDNGTDKKDDDKGE
;
A
#
# COMPACT_ATOMS: atom_id res chain seq x y z
N MET A 1 5.46 -9.38 -32.55
CA MET A 1 5.92 -9.80 -31.22
C MET A 1 4.79 -10.61 -30.60
N HIS A 2 4.75 -11.92 -30.87
CA HIS A 2 3.78 -12.81 -30.23
C HIS A 2 4.11 -12.82 -28.74
N LEU A 3 3.20 -12.32 -27.91
CA LEU A 3 3.20 -12.62 -26.48
C LEU A 3 3.15 -14.14 -26.40
N LEU A 4 4.24 -14.78 -25.98
CA LEU A 4 4.22 -16.19 -25.61
C LEU A 4 3.06 -16.35 -24.64
N LYS A 5 2.10 -17.20 -25.02
CA LYS A 5 0.91 -17.48 -24.23
C LYS A 5 1.37 -17.98 -22.86
N GLU A 6 1.21 -17.17 -21.82
CA GLU A 6 1.57 -17.56 -20.45
C GLU A 6 0.40 -18.38 -19.91
N ALA A 7 0.57 -19.70 -19.81
CA ALA A 7 -0.44 -20.61 -19.31
C ALA A 7 -0.08 -21.11 -17.91
N VAL A 8 -1.10 -21.34 -17.08
CA VAL A 8 -1.01 -22.03 -15.80
C VAL A 8 -1.97 -23.21 -15.80
N GLU A 9 -1.50 -24.35 -15.31
CA GLU A 9 -2.25 -25.60 -15.34
C GLU A 9 -2.28 -26.25 -13.96
N PHE A 10 -3.34 -27.02 -13.71
CA PHE A 10 -3.46 -27.92 -12.56
C PHE A 10 -3.80 -29.33 -13.07
N PRO A 11 -2.82 -30.03 -13.67
CA PRO A 11 -3.07 -31.24 -14.46
C PRO A 11 -3.82 -32.36 -13.71
N ASN A 12 -3.60 -32.44 -12.39
CA ASN A 12 -4.23 -33.44 -11.54
C ASN A 12 -5.58 -33.00 -10.94
N LEU A 13 -6.00 -31.74 -11.13
CA LEU A 13 -7.23 -31.19 -10.56
C LEU A 13 -8.35 -31.07 -11.60
N PHE A 14 -8.04 -30.53 -12.77
CA PHE A 14 -8.97 -30.38 -13.88
C PHE A 14 -8.22 -30.38 -15.21
N SER A 15 -8.91 -30.76 -16.28
CA SER A 15 -8.35 -30.73 -17.63
C SER A 15 -8.47 -29.32 -18.22
N GLY A 16 -7.35 -28.72 -18.64
CA GLY A 16 -7.30 -27.44 -19.34
C GLY A 16 -6.23 -26.48 -18.82
N ASP A 17 -5.90 -25.46 -19.61
CA ASP A 17 -5.02 -24.36 -19.27
C ASP A 17 -5.80 -23.10 -18.86
N ILE A 18 -5.25 -22.38 -17.88
CA ILE A 18 -5.66 -21.02 -17.55
C ILE A 18 -4.73 -20.08 -18.30
N GLU A 19 -5.25 -19.43 -19.34
CA GLU A 19 -4.52 -18.37 -20.03
C GLU A 19 -4.41 -17.13 -19.14
N ILE A 20 -3.18 -16.69 -18.90
CA ILE A 20 -2.90 -15.53 -18.06
C ILE A 20 -2.15 -14.48 -18.87
N ASN A 21 -2.58 -13.23 -18.71
CA ASN A 21 -1.80 -12.07 -19.14
C ASN A 21 -1.52 -11.20 -17.92
N ARG A 22 -0.24 -10.88 -17.70
CA ARG A 22 0.19 -10.01 -16.58
C ARG A 22 -0.30 -8.58 -16.73
N VAL A 23 -0.38 -8.09 -17.97
CA VAL A 23 -0.89 -6.77 -18.30
C VAL A 23 -2.41 -6.84 -18.33
N ALA A 24 -3.06 -6.13 -17.43
CA ALA A 24 -4.51 -6.05 -17.36
C ALA A 24 -5.07 -5.21 -18.51
N PHE A 25 -4.50 -4.03 -18.72
CA PHE A 25 -4.84 -3.12 -19.82
C PHE A 25 -3.74 -2.07 -20.01
N ARG A 26 -3.82 -1.32 -21.11
CA ARG A 26 -2.90 -0.22 -21.45
C ARG A 26 -3.63 1.11 -21.40
N ILE A 27 -3.04 2.11 -20.76
CA ILE A 27 -3.53 3.50 -20.75
C ILE A 27 -2.43 4.38 -21.37
N PHE A 28 -2.72 5.05 -22.49
CA PHE A 28 -1.77 5.96 -23.17
C PHE A 28 -0.38 5.34 -23.41
N GLY A 29 -0.31 4.05 -23.73
CA GLY A 29 0.95 3.33 -23.93
C GLY A 29 1.65 2.86 -22.65
N ILE A 30 1.05 3.08 -21.48
CA ILE A 30 1.55 2.60 -20.18
C ILE A 30 0.83 1.30 -19.82
N ASP A 31 1.60 0.24 -19.56
CA ASP A 31 1.10 -1.05 -19.10
C ASP A 31 0.61 -0.97 -17.64
N VAL A 32 -0.64 -1.38 -17.40
CA VAL A 32 -1.20 -1.54 -16.06
C VAL A 32 -1.27 -3.02 -15.73
N TYR A 33 -0.58 -3.43 -14.67
CA TYR A 33 -0.42 -4.83 -14.30
C TYR A 33 -1.46 -5.28 -13.28
N TRP A 34 -1.95 -6.52 -13.41
CA TRP A 34 -2.86 -7.13 -12.42
C TRP A 34 -2.29 -7.14 -11.00
N TYR A 35 -0.96 -7.34 -10.87
CA TYR A 35 -0.28 -7.32 -9.57
C TYR A 35 -0.55 -6.02 -8.80
N GLY A 36 -0.41 -4.87 -9.47
CA GLY A 36 -0.68 -3.55 -8.89
C GLY A 36 -2.16 -3.34 -8.56
N ILE A 37 -3.05 -3.80 -9.44
CA ILE A 37 -4.51 -3.72 -9.23
C ILE A 37 -4.92 -4.52 -7.99
N LEU A 38 -4.42 -5.75 -7.84
CA LEU A 38 -4.76 -6.63 -6.72
C LEU A 38 -4.21 -6.09 -5.39
N ILE A 39 -2.99 -5.54 -5.39
CA ILE A 39 -2.45 -4.86 -4.20
C ILE A 39 -3.30 -3.63 -3.84
N ALA A 40 -3.64 -2.79 -4.81
CA ALA A 40 -4.47 -1.60 -4.58
C ALA A 40 -5.85 -1.99 -4.03
N LEU A 41 -6.47 -3.02 -4.60
CA LEU A 41 -7.73 -3.57 -4.12
C LEU A 41 -7.62 -4.08 -2.67
N GLY A 42 -6.55 -4.83 -2.36
CA GLY A 42 -6.27 -5.32 -1.02
C GLY A 42 -6.10 -4.19 0.00
N VAL A 43 -5.36 -3.13 -0.37
CA VAL A 43 -5.19 -1.93 0.46
C VAL A 43 -6.53 -1.24 0.69
N VAL A 44 -7.32 -1.01 -0.35
CA VAL A 44 -8.64 -0.35 -0.24
C VAL A 44 -9.57 -1.16 0.67
N LEU A 45 -9.68 -2.47 0.48
CA LEU A 45 -10.54 -3.31 1.31
C LEU A 45 -10.08 -3.40 2.76
N GLY A 46 -8.77 -3.54 2.99
CA GLY A 46 -8.19 -3.49 4.33
C GLY A 46 -8.45 -2.14 5.01
N PHE A 47 -8.34 -1.04 4.27
CA PHE A 47 -8.60 0.30 4.75
C PHE A 47 -10.06 0.51 5.12
N LEU A 48 -11.00 0.13 4.25
CA LEU A 48 -12.45 0.18 4.52
C LEU A 48 -12.81 -0.64 5.76
N TYR A 49 -12.20 -1.82 5.92
CA TYR A 49 -12.36 -2.64 7.12
C TYR A 49 -11.88 -1.89 8.38
N ALA A 50 -10.66 -1.34 8.36
CA ALA A 50 -10.07 -0.62 9.49
C ALA A 50 -10.91 0.60 9.88
N MET A 51 -11.39 1.38 8.89
CA MET A 51 -12.26 2.54 9.10
C MET A 51 -13.60 2.15 9.74
N LYS A 52 -14.23 1.07 9.26
CA LYS A 52 -15.46 0.54 9.87
C LYS A 52 -15.22 0.07 11.30
N ARG A 53 -14.04 -0.49 11.57
CA ARG A 53 -13.68 -1.06 12.87
C ARG A 53 -13.21 -0.02 13.89
N SER A 54 -12.69 1.14 13.45
CA SER A 54 -12.16 2.18 14.34
C SER A 54 -13.14 2.56 15.46
N LYS A 55 -14.43 2.68 15.12
CA LYS A 55 -15.51 3.01 16.05
C LYS A 55 -15.68 1.96 17.17
N LYS A 56 -15.40 0.69 16.88
CA LYS A 56 -15.53 -0.42 17.84
C LYS A 56 -14.37 -0.50 18.82
N VAL A 57 -13.26 0.19 18.54
CA VAL A 57 -12.08 0.26 19.40
C VAL A 57 -11.88 1.68 19.97
N GLY A 58 -12.88 2.56 19.85
CA GLY A 58 -12.84 3.91 20.43
C GLY A 58 -11.97 4.91 19.67
N LEU A 59 -11.57 4.61 18.43
CA LEU A 59 -10.73 5.47 17.61
C LEU A 59 -11.56 6.37 16.70
N ILE A 60 -11.14 7.63 16.59
CA ILE A 60 -11.65 8.60 15.63
C ILE A 60 -11.28 8.14 14.21
N SER A 61 -12.29 7.92 13.36
CA SER A 61 -12.09 7.41 11.99
C SER A 61 -11.17 8.29 11.16
N ASP A 62 -11.29 9.62 11.26
CA ASP A 62 -10.44 10.57 10.52
C ASP A 62 -8.96 10.45 10.92
N ASN A 63 -8.68 10.23 12.21
CA ASN A 63 -7.31 9.99 12.66
C ASN A 63 -6.78 8.68 12.09
N VAL A 64 -7.60 7.62 12.05
CA VAL A 64 -7.21 6.34 11.43
C VAL A 64 -6.92 6.53 9.95
N PHE A 65 -7.75 7.30 9.23
CA PHE A 65 -7.53 7.64 7.83
C PHE A 65 -6.18 8.31 7.65
N ASP A 66 -5.93 9.39 8.39
CA ASP A 66 -4.71 10.19 8.27
C ASP A 66 -3.47 9.37 8.59
N ILE A 67 -3.50 8.59 9.67
CA ILE A 67 -2.35 7.77 10.11
C ILE A 67 -2.04 6.68 9.07
N ALA A 68 -3.07 5.97 8.58
CA ALA A 68 -2.88 4.92 7.58
C ALA A 68 -2.43 5.50 6.23
N PHE A 69 -2.99 6.64 5.82
CA PHE A 69 -2.60 7.30 4.57
C PHE A 69 -1.15 7.78 4.60
N ILE A 70 -0.73 8.45 5.68
CA ILE A 70 0.66 8.86 5.91
C ILE A 70 1.57 7.63 5.93
N GLY A 71 1.20 6.57 6.64
CA GLY A 71 1.96 5.33 6.73
C GLY A 71 2.16 4.65 5.38
N ILE A 72 1.13 4.62 4.53
CA ILE A 72 1.20 4.03 3.18
C ILE A 72 2.14 4.85 2.29
N ILE A 73 2.01 6.18 2.26
CA ILE A 73 2.86 7.05 1.42
C ILE A 73 4.32 6.97 1.87
N VAL A 74 4.58 7.17 3.16
CA VAL A 74 5.95 7.13 3.68
C VAL A 74 6.54 5.73 3.59
N GLY A 75 5.72 4.69 3.73
CA GLY A 75 6.12 3.31 3.46
C GLY A 75 6.53 3.11 2.00
N PHE A 76 5.75 3.57 1.02
CA PHE A 76 6.12 3.47 -0.39
C PHE A 76 7.44 4.19 -0.71
N ILE A 77 7.60 5.40 -0.17
CA ILE A 77 8.84 6.19 -0.28
C ILE A 77 10.01 5.44 0.37
N GLY A 78 9.81 4.90 1.57
CA GLY A 78 10.81 4.14 2.31
C GLY A 78 11.20 2.83 1.63
N ALA A 79 10.25 2.13 1.01
CA ALA A 79 10.51 0.92 0.23
C ALA A 79 11.43 1.21 -0.96
N ARG A 80 11.21 2.35 -1.63
CA ARG A 80 12.10 2.80 -2.71
C ARG A 80 13.44 3.26 -2.19
N ALA A 81 13.47 4.09 -1.15
CA ALA A 81 14.70 4.61 -0.56
C ALA A 81 15.61 3.47 -0.07
N TYR A 82 15.03 2.46 0.62
CA TYR A 82 15.75 1.30 1.09
C TYR A 82 16.31 0.48 -0.08
N PHE A 83 15.50 0.21 -1.11
CA PHE A 83 15.99 -0.48 -2.31
C PHE A 83 17.17 0.25 -2.93
N CYS A 84 17.07 1.56 -3.13
CA CYS A 84 18.14 2.36 -3.72
C CYS A 84 19.41 2.40 -2.85
N LEU A 85 19.26 2.50 -1.52
CA LEU A 85 20.39 2.55 -0.59
C LEU A 85 21.18 1.23 -0.58
N PHE A 86 20.48 0.10 -0.63
CA PHE A 86 21.08 -1.23 -0.54
C PHE A 86 21.31 -1.89 -1.90
N TYR A 87 20.96 -1.24 -3.02
CA TYR A 87 21.03 -1.83 -4.35
C TYR A 87 22.42 -2.39 -4.69
N ASN A 88 23.46 -1.59 -4.46
CA ASN A 88 24.85 -1.97 -4.76
C ASN A 88 25.35 -3.10 -3.83
N LEU A 89 24.82 -3.18 -2.60
CA LEU A 89 25.12 -4.28 -1.68
C LEU A 89 24.41 -5.57 -2.10
N MET A 90 23.22 -5.47 -2.70
CA MET A 90 22.46 -6.60 -3.22
C MET A 90 22.94 -7.05 -4.61
N ASN A 91 23.61 -6.18 -5.37
CA ASN A 91 24.09 -6.45 -6.73
C ASN A 91 25.56 -5.98 -6.89
N PRO A 92 26.51 -6.68 -6.25
CA PRO A 92 27.92 -6.29 -6.29
C PRO A 92 28.55 -6.40 -7.69
N GLU A 93 27.96 -7.21 -8.58
CA GLU A 93 28.41 -7.42 -9.96
C GLU A 93 27.74 -6.46 -10.98
N ALA A 94 26.90 -5.53 -10.54
CA ALA A 94 26.27 -4.58 -11.45
C ALA A 94 27.31 -3.55 -11.95
N ASP A 95 27.61 -3.59 -13.25
CA ASP A 95 28.56 -2.69 -13.93
C ASP A 95 28.27 -1.19 -13.75
N ASN A 96 27.01 -0.83 -13.50
CA ASN A 96 26.59 0.55 -13.32
C ASN A 96 26.40 0.90 -11.84
N LYS A 97 27.34 1.70 -11.30
CA LYS A 97 27.12 2.46 -10.05
C LYS A 97 26.04 3.50 -10.29
N TYR A 98 24.78 3.14 -10.05
CA TYR A 98 23.68 4.10 -10.17
C TYR A 98 23.79 5.20 -9.12
N ASN A 99 23.51 6.46 -9.52
CA ASN A 99 23.33 7.56 -8.59
C ASN A 99 21.97 7.41 -7.89
N LEU A 100 21.95 7.56 -6.56
CA LEU A 100 20.77 7.41 -5.70
C LEU A 100 19.55 8.19 -6.24
N ILE A 101 19.78 9.39 -6.77
CA ILE A 101 18.72 10.28 -7.29
C ILE A 101 18.12 9.72 -8.59
N THR A 102 18.97 9.31 -9.54
CA THR A 102 18.50 8.71 -10.82
C THR A 102 17.80 7.37 -10.61
N MET A 103 18.20 6.63 -9.58
CA MET A 103 17.54 5.38 -9.24
C MET A 103 16.19 5.67 -8.59
N PHE A 104 16.10 6.61 -7.66
CA PHE A 104 14.85 6.93 -6.98
C PHE A 104 13.72 7.32 -7.94
N THR A 105 14.02 8.04 -9.03
CA THR A 105 13.02 8.50 -10.02
C THR A 105 12.57 7.44 -11.03
N LYS A 106 13.35 6.38 -11.27
CA LYS A 106 13.00 5.25 -12.16
C LYS A 106 12.14 4.18 -11.48
N ILE A 107 11.07 4.59 -10.80
CA ILE A 107 10.13 3.68 -10.10
C ILE A 107 9.41 2.69 -11.04
N HIS A 108 9.29 3.02 -12.33
CA HIS A 108 8.66 2.16 -13.33
C HIS A 108 9.46 0.89 -13.64
N ASP A 109 10.77 0.88 -13.37
CA ASP A 109 11.64 -0.30 -13.58
C ASP A 109 11.49 -1.34 -12.46
N GLY A 110 10.56 -1.13 -11.51
CA GLY A 110 10.41 -1.93 -10.31
C GLY A 110 11.38 -1.51 -9.20
N GLY A 111 11.66 -2.39 -8.23
CA GLY A 111 12.63 -2.13 -7.17
C GLY A 111 12.05 -1.47 -5.91
N LEU A 112 11.18 -2.19 -5.21
CA LEU A 112 10.68 -1.81 -3.90
C LEU A 112 11.11 -2.86 -2.89
N ALA A 113 11.84 -2.45 -1.86
CA ALA A 113 12.26 -3.34 -0.78
C ALA A 113 11.23 -3.32 0.35
N ILE A 114 10.61 -4.47 0.62
CA ILE A 114 9.53 -4.59 1.63
C ILE A 114 9.97 -4.14 3.02
N TYR A 115 11.23 -4.39 3.41
CA TYR A 115 11.78 -3.97 4.70
C TYR A 115 11.75 -2.44 4.85
N GLY A 116 12.12 -1.69 3.80
CA GLY A 116 11.99 -0.24 3.78
C GLY A 116 10.54 0.20 3.95
N GLY A 117 9.61 -0.47 3.28
CA GLY A 117 8.18 -0.16 3.40
C GLY A 117 7.65 -0.31 4.83
N ILE A 118 8.00 -1.43 5.48
CA ILE A 118 7.56 -1.72 6.84
C ILE A 118 8.19 -0.75 7.84
N ILE A 119 9.52 -0.56 7.80
CA ILE A 119 10.24 0.27 8.77
C ILE A 119 9.74 1.73 8.71
N PHE A 120 9.79 2.33 7.53
CA PHE A 120 9.42 3.74 7.37
C PHE A 120 7.91 3.95 7.55
N GLY A 121 7.08 3.01 7.08
CA GLY A 121 5.63 3.08 7.28
C GLY A 121 5.24 3.01 8.76
N VAL A 122 5.85 2.11 9.54
CA VAL A 122 5.59 2.00 11.00
C VAL A 122 6.09 3.22 11.75
N ILE A 123 7.28 3.74 11.43
CA ILE A 123 7.81 4.97 12.03
C ILE A 123 6.86 6.15 11.77
N ALA A 124 6.42 6.31 10.52
CA ALA A 124 5.49 7.37 10.15
C ALA A 124 4.16 7.23 10.88
N ALA A 125 3.61 6.01 10.98
CA ALA A 125 2.39 5.74 11.71
C ALA A 125 2.54 6.05 13.22
N LEU A 126 3.68 5.71 13.83
CA LEU A 126 3.99 6.02 15.23
C LEU A 126 4.05 7.53 15.48
N ILE A 127 4.72 8.28 14.60
CA ILE A 127 4.79 9.74 14.68
C ILE A 127 3.39 10.33 14.51
N ALA A 128 2.63 9.89 13.51
CA ALA A 128 1.27 10.35 13.26
C ALA A 128 0.33 10.04 14.44
N CYS A 129 0.45 8.87 15.07
CA CYS A 129 -0.26 8.54 16.31
C CYS A 129 0.02 9.53 17.43
N LYS A 130 1.30 9.89 17.65
CA LYS A 130 1.68 10.88 18.66
C LYS A 130 1.09 12.25 18.36
N VAL A 131 1.20 12.72 17.12
CA VAL A 131 0.66 14.02 16.68
C VAL A 131 -0.87 14.07 16.81
N LYS A 132 -1.56 13.01 16.40
CA LYS A 132 -3.03 12.90 16.46
C LYS A 132 -3.56 12.47 17.83
N LYS A 133 -2.67 12.25 18.80
CA LYS A 133 -2.98 11.67 20.13
C LYS A 133 -3.75 10.35 20.05
N SER A 134 -3.62 9.59 18.96
CA SER A 134 -4.31 8.31 18.79
C SER A 134 -3.53 7.18 19.47
N PRO A 135 -4.15 6.33 20.31
CA PRO A 135 -3.43 5.24 20.95
C PRO A 135 -3.01 4.21 19.91
N PHE A 136 -1.75 3.79 19.99
CA PHE A 136 -1.14 2.92 18.99
C PHE A 136 -1.62 1.47 19.05
N LEU A 137 -1.84 0.91 20.26
CA LEU A 137 -2.25 -0.48 20.40
C LEU A 137 -3.66 -0.77 19.82
N PRO A 138 -4.70 0.05 20.08
CA PRO A 138 -5.99 -0.10 19.40
C PRO A 138 -5.89 0.06 17.87
N LEU A 139 -4.96 0.89 17.39
CA LEU A 139 -4.72 1.05 15.96
C LEU A 139 -4.12 -0.24 15.35
N LEU A 140 -3.15 -0.85 16.04
CA LEU A 140 -2.60 -2.14 15.62
C LEU A 140 -3.67 -3.24 15.60
N ASP A 141 -4.59 -3.25 16.57
CA ASP A 141 -5.68 -4.23 16.63
C ASP A 141 -6.64 -4.15 15.43
N ILE A 142 -6.81 -2.98 14.82
CA ILE A 142 -7.61 -2.83 13.59
C ILE A 142 -6.78 -3.00 12.32
N ALA A 143 -5.48 -2.70 12.37
CA ALA A 143 -4.56 -2.89 11.26
C ALA A 143 -4.27 -4.37 10.99
N ALA A 144 -4.14 -5.20 12.04
CA ALA A 144 -3.80 -6.62 11.89
C ALA A 144 -4.77 -7.40 10.97
N PRO A 145 -6.10 -7.36 11.16
CA PRO A 145 -7.01 -8.03 10.23
C PRO A 145 -7.05 -7.35 8.86
N ALA A 146 -6.83 -6.02 8.78
CA ALA A 146 -6.74 -5.32 7.50
C ALA A 146 -5.54 -5.79 6.66
N ILE A 147 -4.39 -6.06 7.30
CA ILE A 147 -3.21 -6.63 6.66
C ILE A 147 -3.51 -8.01 6.08
N LEU A 148 -4.25 -8.86 6.81
CA LEU A 148 -4.63 -10.19 6.32
C LEU A 148 -5.55 -10.13 5.09
N ILE A 149 -6.48 -9.17 5.04
CA ILE A 149 -7.29 -8.90 3.84
C ILE A 149 -6.36 -8.57 2.67
N GLY A 150 -5.45 -7.61 2.86
CA GLY A 150 -4.51 -7.20 1.82
C GLY A 150 -3.64 -8.35 1.31
N GLN A 151 -3.10 -9.16 2.22
CA GLN A 151 -2.30 -10.33 1.89
C GLN A 151 -3.11 -11.39 1.15
N SER A 152 -4.33 -11.70 1.58
CA SER A 152 -5.17 -12.72 0.95
C SER A 152 -5.42 -12.45 -0.53
N ILE A 153 -5.55 -11.18 -0.90
CA ILE A 153 -5.81 -10.73 -2.28
C ILE A 153 -4.48 -10.55 -3.03
N GLY A 154 -3.48 -9.94 -2.40
CA GLY A 154 -2.18 -9.66 -3.02
C GLY A 154 -1.47 -10.91 -3.53
N ARG A 155 -1.65 -12.07 -2.88
CA ARG A 155 -1.07 -13.35 -3.31
C ARG A 155 -1.55 -13.82 -4.67
N TRP A 156 -2.73 -13.40 -5.11
CA TRP A 156 -3.20 -13.69 -6.46
C TRP A 156 -2.39 -12.95 -7.52
N GLY A 157 -1.68 -11.88 -7.16
CA GLY A 157 -0.68 -11.28 -8.02
C GLY A 157 0.46 -12.27 -8.33
N ASN A 158 0.92 -13.03 -7.34
CA ASN A 158 1.98 -14.02 -7.54
C ASN A 158 1.53 -15.16 -8.46
N PHE A 159 0.26 -15.54 -8.39
CA PHE A 159 -0.35 -16.47 -9.34
C PHE A 159 -0.31 -15.95 -10.78
N ILE A 160 -0.75 -14.69 -10.99
CA ILE A 160 -0.71 -14.06 -12.33
C ILE A 160 0.73 -13.94 -12.86
N ASN A 161 1.67 -13.66 -11.97
CA ASN A 161 3.08 -13.58 -12.31
C ASN A 161 3.78 -14.94 -12.36
N GLN A 162 3.13 -16.05 -12.01
CA GLN A 162 3.78 -17.36 -11.87
C GLN A 162 5.09 -17.27 -11.05
N GLU A 163 5.04 -16.65 -9.87
CA GLU A 163 6.20 -16.46 -9.00
C GLU A 163 5.90 -16.86 -7.54
N CYS A 164 6.93 -16.98 -6.71
CA CYS A 164 6.79 -17.34 -5.28
C CYS A 164 5.99 -18.63 -5.04
N TYR A 165 6.10 -19.62 -5.94
CA TYR A 165 5.61 -20.98 -5.73
C TYR A 165 6.55 -21.77 -4.79
N GLY A 166 6.10 -22.94 -4.36
CA GLY A 166 6.89 -23.83 -3.52
C GLY A 166 7.75 -24.79 -4.32
N ALA A 167 8.39 -25.71 -3.60
CA ALA A 167 9.22 -26.74 -4.17
C ALA A 167 8.45 -27.63 -5.17
N PRO A 168 9.17 -28.26 -6.11
CA PRO A 168 8.64 -29.37 -6.89
C PRO A 168 8.06 -30.45 -5.98
N THR A 169 6.94 -31.01 -6.41
CA THR A 169 6.20 -32.06 -5.73
C THR A 169 6.59 -33.43 -6.27
N ALA A 170 6.13 -34.52 -5.63
CA ALA A 170 6.32 -35.88 -6.12
C ALA A 170 5.49 -36.22 -7.39
N GLY A 171 4.90 -35.23 -8.08
CA GLY A 171 4.15 -35.40 -9.33
C GLY A 171 2.70 -35.88 -9.17
N ASN A 172 2.31 -36.38 -7.99
CA ASN A 172 0.96 -36.89 -7.69
C ASN A 172 0.08 -35.93 -6.88
N LEU A 173 0.53 -34.70 -6.63
CA LEU A 173 -0.24 -33.73 -5.85
C LEU A 173 -1.51 -33.32 -6.63
N PRO A 174 -2.73 -33.53 -6.09
CA PRO A 174 -3.95 -33.27 -6.85
C PRO A 174 -4.11 -31.80 -7.25
N TRP A 175 -3.66 -30.87 -6.41
CA TRP A 175 -3.67 -29.43 -6.68
C TRP A 175 -2.26 -28.90 -7.04
N GLY A 176 -1.39 -29.77 -7.56
CA GLY A 176 -0.08 -29.36 -8.07
C GLY A 176 -0.25 -28.37 -9.23
N MET A 177 0.50 -27.29 -9.18
CA MET A 177 0.46 -26.22 -10.19
C MET A 177 1.66 -26.34 -11.12
N THR A 178 1.48 -26.09 -12.40
CA THR A 178 2.58 -25.86 -13.34
C THR A 178 2.29 -24.65 -14.21
N GLY A 179 3.29 -24.16 -14.94
CA GLY A 179 3.12 -23.02 -15.81
C GLY A 179 4.37 -22.73 -16.63
N THR A 180 4.19 -21.95 -17.69
CA THR A 180 5.25 -21.65 -18.66
C THR A 180 6.52 -21.10 -18.01
N LYS A 181 6.41 -20.25 -16.98
CA LYS A 181 7.58 -19.68 -16.30
C LYS A 181 8.13 -20.57 -15.21
N ILE A 182 7.26 -21.32 -14.55
CA ILE A 182 7.64 -22.31 -13.54
C ILE A 182 8.54 -23.37 -14.18
N ALA A 183 8.16 -23.85 -15.36
CA ALA A 183 8.93 -24.82 -16.15
C ALA A 183 10.30 -24.29 -16.63
N LEU A 184 10.50 -22.97 -16.64
CA LEU A 184 11.73 -22.32 -17.08
C LEU A 184 12.60 -21.83 -15.93
N ASP A 185 12.16 -21.97 -14.69
CA ASP A 185 12.94 -21.55 -13.51
C ASP A 185 14.15 -22.46 -13.31
N PRO A 186 15.37 -21.91 -13.22
CA PRO A 186 16.58 -22.69 -12.94
C PRO A 186 16.48 -23.63 -11.74
N ILE A 187 15.84 -23.20 -10.65
CA ILE A 187 15.67 -24.01 -9.44
C ILE A 187 14.79 -25.22 -9.74
N VAL A 188 13.75 -25.02 -10.54
CA VAL A 188 12.84 -26.10 -10.96
C VAL A 188 13.59 -27.05 -11.89
N ILE A 189 14.31 -26.53 -12.87
CA ILE A 189 15.10 -27.33 -13.83
C ILE A 189 16.16 -28.17 -13.12
N GLU A 190 16.88 -27.60 -12.15
CA GLU A 190 17.89 -28.32 -11.36
C GLU A 190 17.27 -29.46 -10.56
N ALA A 191 16.13 -29.21 -9.92
CA ALA A 191 15.43 -30.21 -9.12
C ALA A 191 14.86 -31.38 -9.94
N MET A 192 14.69 -31.22 -11.26
CA MET A 192 14.21 -32.29 -12.14
C MET A 192 15.26 -33.36 -12.46
N GLY A 193 16.55 -33.01 -12.37
CA GLY A 193 17.65 -33.86 -12.87
C GLY A 193 17.73 -33.93 -14.41
N GLU A 194 18.81 -34.53 -14.91
CA GLU A 194 19.02 -34.69 -16.36
C GLU A 194 18.00 -35.69 -16.97
N GLY A 195 17.26 -35.26 -18.00
CA GLY A 195 16.38 -36.13 -18.81
C GLY A 195 14.88 -36.01 -18.55
N ALA A 196 14.44 -35.19 -17.60
CA ALA A 196 13.01 -34.97 -17.35
C ALA A 196 12.37 -34.01 -18.38
N GLU A 197 11.13 -34.30 -18.81
CA GLU A 197 10.35 -33.40 -19.66
C GLU A 197 9.99 -32.12 -18.90
N LYS A 198 10.55 -30.98 -19.34
CA LYS A 198 10.40 -29.65 -18.70
C LYS A 198 8.94 -29.22 -18.48
N THR A 199 7.99 -29.80 -19.20
CA THR A 199 6.57 -29.43 -19.18
C THR A 199 5.74 -30.06 -18.07
N ASN A 200 6.29 -31.01 -17.28
CA ASN A 200 5.49 -31.81 -16.35
C ASN A 200 5.81 -31.62 -14.86
N VAL A 201 6.57 -30.58 -14.48
CA VAL A 201 6.85 -30.33 -13.05
C VAL A 201 5.66 -29.68 -12.38
N LEU A 202 5.16 -30.34 -11.36
CA LEU A 202 4.16 -29.79 -10.46
C LEU A 202 4.84 -29.20 -9.24
N VAL A 203 4.60 -27.93 -8.97
CA VAL A 203 5.04 -27.23 -7.76
C VAL A 203 3.87 -27.04 -6.79
N HIS A 204 4.20 -26.83 -5.51
CA HIS A 204 3.21 -26.40 -4.54
C HIS A 204 2.69 -24.99 -4.87
N PRO A 205 1.38 -24.75 -5.02
CA PRO A 205 0.81 -23.41 -5.18
C PRO A 205 0.85 -22.62 -3.87
N CYS A 206 2.04 -22.19 -3.43
CA CYS A 206 2.22 -21.46 -2.19
C CYS A 206 1.41 -20.16 -2.12
N PHE A 207 1.15 -19.50 -3.26
CA PHE A 207 0.24 -18.36 -3.31
C PHE A 207 -1.15 -18.69 -2.72
N LEU A 208 -1.68 -19.87 -3.03
CA LEU A 208 -2.99 -20.33 -2.60
C LEU A 208 -2.95 -20.70 -1.12
N TYR A 209 -1.90 -21.37 -0.67
CA TYR A 209 -1.69 -21.68 0.75
C TYR A 209 -1.63 -20.40 1.59
N GLU A 210 -0.85 -19.41 1.15
CA GLU A 210 -0.74 -18.11 1.83
C GLU A 210 -2.07 -17.34 1.80
N SER A 211 -2.78 -17.34 0.67
CA SER A 211 -4.09 -16.69 0.52
C SER A 211 -5.14 -17.28 1.47
N LEU A 212 -5.29 -18.62 1.45
CA LEU A 212 -6.22 -19.33 2.33
C LEU A 212 -5.85 -19.19 3.80
N TRP A 213 -4.56 -19.27 4.15
CA TRP A 213 -4.08 -19.05 5.51
C TRP A 213 -4.43 -17.63 6.01
N CYS A 214 -4.33 -16.63 5.14
CA CYS A 214 -4.72 -15.26 5.47
C CYS A 214 -6.23 -15.11 5.63
N ILE A 215 -7.05 -15.79 4.81
CA ILE A 215 -8.52 -15.77 4.95
C ILE A 215 -8.95 -16.42 6.26
N VAL A 216 -8.44 -17.62 6.57
CA VAL A 216 -8.75 -18.31 7.84
C VAL A 216 -8.27 -17.47 9.03
N GLY A 217 -7.07 -16.91 8.93
CA GLY A 217 -6.54 -15.98 9.93
C GLY A 217 -7.41 -14.76 10.15
N PHE A 218 -7.88 -14.14 9.06
CA PHE A 218 -8.78 -13.00 9.12
C PHE A 218 -10.06 -13.36 9.85
N LEU A 219 -10.71 -14.47 9.50
CA LEU A 219 -11.95 -14.91 10.14
C LEU A 219 -11.76 -15.18 11.64
N LEU A 220 -10.70 -15.91 11.99
CA LEU A 220 -10.37 -16.25 13.38
C LEU A 220 -10.05 -14.99 14.21
N ILE A 221 -9.18 -14.13 13.71
CA ILE A 221 -8.72 -12.94 14.41
C ILE A 221 -9.83 -11.90 14.48
N HIS A 222 -10.65 -11.78 13.44
CA HIS A 222 -11.88 -10.97 13.49
C HIS A 222 -12.83 -11.46 14.58
N PHE A 223 -13.02 -12.77 14.70
CA PHE A 223 -13.83 -13.36 15.77
C PHE A 223 -13.25 -13.02 17.16
N ILE A 224 -11.94 -13.22 17.35
CA ILE A 224 -11.23 -12.88 18.61
C ILE A 224 -11.41 -11.39 18.94
N ALA A 225 -11.19 -10.51 17.96
CA ALA A 225 -11.32 -9.06 18.12
C ALA A 225 -12.72 -8.62 18.57
N ASN A 226 -13.76 -9.39 18.25
CA ASN A 226 -15.15 -9.08 18.59
C ASN A 226 -15.65 -9.70 19.89
N ARG A 227 -15.14 -10.89 20.24
CA ARG A 227 -15.75 -11.73 21.28
C ARG A 227 -14.84 -12.03 22.47
N ILE A 228 -13.53 -12.09 22.25
CA ILE A 228 -12.59 -12.65 23.23
C ILE A 228 -11.58 -11.61 23.73
N ARG A 229 -11.29 -10.60 22.90
CA ARG A 229 -10.28 -9.56 23.19
C ARG A 229 -10.44 -8.98 24.60
N SER A 230 -9.36 -9.06 25.34
CA SER A 230 -9.21 -8.68 26.75
C SER A 230 -8.35 -7.42 26.93
N PHE A 231 -7.34 -7.19 26.08
CA PHE A 231 -6.48 -5.98 26.15
C PHE A 231 -6.20 -5.37 24.77
N ASP A 232 -5.81 -4.10 24.73
CA ASP A 232 -5.41 -3.43 23.49
C ASP A 232 -4.04 -3.91 23.01
N GLY A 233 -3.95 -4.32 21.75
CA GLY A 233 -2.76 -4.95 21.15
C GLY A 233 -2.85 -6.47 21.09
N GLU A 234 -3.83 -7.09 21.73
CA GLU A 234 -4.01 -8.54 21.72
C GLU A 234 -4.31 -9.08 20.32
N VAL A 235 -5.12 -8.35 19.53
CA VAL A 235 -5.50 -8.78 18.17
C VAL A 235 -4.27 -8.73 17.27
N PHE A 236 -3.43 -7.71 17.44
CA PHE A 236 -2.15 -7.65 16.75
C PHE A 236 -1.21 -8.80 17.13
N LEU A 237 -1.12 -9.15 18.42
CA LEU A 237 -0.31 -10.30 18.84
C LEU A 237 -0.85 -11.61 18.29
N CYS A 238 -2.18 -11.80 18.26
CA CYS A 238 -2.79 -12.96 17.61
C CYS A 238 -2.46 -13.02 16.12
N PHE A 239 -2.40 -11.87 15.45
CA PHE A 239 -1.92 -11.77 14.07
C PHE A 239 -0.45 -12.18 13.93
N VAL A 240 0.46 -11.67 14.78
CA VAL A 240 1.88 -12.06 14.74
C VAL A 240 2.04 -13.57 14.96
N LEU A 241 1.31 -14.13 15.93
CA LEU A 241 1.29 -15.56 16.19
C LEU A 241 0.79 -16.36 14.98
N TRP A 242 -0.35 -15.98 14.42
CA TRP A 242 -0.96 -16.68 13.28
C TRP A 242 -0.12 -16.57 12.00
N TYR A 243 0.35 -15.36 11.69
CA TYR A 243 1.16 -15.12 10.51
C TYR A 243 2.53 -15.78 10.64
N GLY A 244 3.16 -15.71 11.82
CA GLY A 244 4.42 -16.41 12.10
C GLY A 244 4.28 -17.92 11.96
N ALA A 245 3.20 -18.51 12.47
CA ALA A 245 2.91 -19.93 12.28
C ALA A 245 2.77 -20.29 10.79
N GLY A 246 1.99 -19.51 10.03
CA GLY A 246 1.83 -19.68 8.58
C GLY A 246 3.15 -19.58 7.83
N ARG A 247 3.94 -18.55 8.14
CA ARG A 247 5.24 -18.34 7.53
C ARG A 247 6.20 -19.47 7.85
N ALA A 248 6.20 -20.01 9.06
CA ALA A 248 7.10 -21.09 9.44
C ALA A 248 6.94 -22.35 8.58
N TRP A 249 5.70 -22.78 8.29
CA TRP A 249 5.46 -23.99 7.50
C TRP A 249 5.48 -23.74 5.99
N ILE A 250 4.97 -22.60 5.52
CA ILE A 250 4.97 -22.27 4.08
C ILE A 250 6.40 -21.98 3.60
N GLU A 251 7.22 -21.29 4.41
CA GLU A 251 8.64 -21.06 4.10
C GLU A 251 9.42 -22.39 4.04
N ALA A 252 9.01 -23.42 4.79
CA ALA A 252 9.61 -24.74 4.68
C ALA A 252 9.44 -25.33 3.27
N LEU A 253 8.29 -25.07 2.63
CA LEU A 253 7.98 -25.51 1.28
C LEU A 253 8.65 -24.65 0.19
N ARG A 254 9.11 -23.43 0.51
CA ARG A 254 9.74 -22.55 -0.49
C ARG A 254 11.18 -22.96 -0.80
N THR A 255 11.58 -22.74 -2.03
CA THR A 255 12.95 -23.00 -2.52
C THR A 255 13.78 -21.72 -2.62
N ASP A 256 13.14 -20.56 -2.73
CA ASP A 256 13.73 -19.23 -2.93
C ASP A 256 13.92 -18.45 -1.61
N SER A 257 14.31 -19.16 -0.54
CA SER A 257 14.48 -18.57 0.80
C SER A 257 15.82 -17.88 0.98
N LEU A 258 15.85 -16.85 1.83
CA LEU A 258 17.09 -16.24 2.30
C LEU A 258 17.72 -17.09 3.42
N TYR A 259 18.96 -17.51 3.24
CA TYR A 259 19.69 -18.36 4.18
C TYR A 259 20.75 -17.60 4.98
N ALA A 260 20.89 -17.95 6.26
CA ALA A 260 22.07 -17.67 7.07
C ALA A 260 22.67 -19.01 7.51
N GLY A 261 23.75 -19.42 6.84
CA GLY A 261 24.26 -20.79 6.96
C GLY A 261 23.21 -21.79 6.46
N SER A 262 22.87 -22.79 7.27
CA SER A 262 21.87 -23.81 6.93
C SER A 262 20.42 -23.42 7.25
N LEU A 263 20.19 -22.25 7.84
CA LEU A 263 18.87 -21.84 8.33
C LEU A 263 18.21 -20.80 7.42
N LYS A 264 16.92 -21.00 7.15
CA LYS A 264 16.07 -20.00 6.47
C LYS A 264 15.75 -18.86 7.44
N ILE A 265 16.29 -17.66 7.19
CA ILE A 265 16.18 -16.50 8.09
C ILE A 265 14.71 -16.15 8.35
N SER A 266 13.91 -16.10 7.28
CA SER A 266 12.47 -15.82 7.36
C SER A 266 11.73 -16.80 8.25
N GLN A 267 12.14 -18.07 8.26
CA GLN A 267 11.53 -19.12 9.09
C GLN A 267 11.89 -18.94 10.56
N VAL A 268 13.16 -18.65 10.86
CA VAL A 268 13.63 -18.39 12.23
C VAL A 268 12.93 -17.18 12.83
N ILE A 269 12.87 -16.06 12.10
CA ILE A 269 12.18 -14.84 12.54
C ILE A 269 10.69 -15.11 12.76
N ALA A 270 10.05 -15.88 11.86
CA ALA A 270 8.65 -16.24 11.99
C ALA A 270 8.36 -17.06 13.26
N ILE A 271 9.17 -18.09 13.54
CA ILE A 271 9.01 -18.92 14.73
C ILE A 271 9.28 -18.11 16.00
N ALA A 272 10.38 -17.34 16.04
CA ALA A 272 10.72 -16.51 17.20
C ALA A 272 9.64 -15.47 17.51
N SER A 273 9.14 -14.78 16.48
CA SER A 273 8.05 -13.80 16.64
C SER A 273 6.74 -14.44 17.09
N ALA A 274 6.39 -15.63 16.60
CA ALA A 274 5.22 -16.37 17.03
C ALA A 274 5.31 -16.80 18.51
N VAL A 275 6.45 -17.36 18.94
CA VAL A 275 6.68 -17.75 20.34
C VAL A 275 6.62 -16.54 21.26
N LEU A 276 7.27 -15.43 20.88
CA LEU A 276 7.24 -14.21 21.66
C LEU A 276 5.82 -13.63 21.77
N ALA A 277 5.05 -13.64 20.66
CA ALA A 277 3.66 -13.21 20.66
C ALA A 277 2.79 -14.06 21.60
N LEU A 278 2.97 -15.39 21.61
CA LEU A 278 2.26 -16.27 22.52
C LEU A 278 2.57 -15.96 23.99
N ILE A 279 3.85 -15.80 24.33
CA ILE A 279 4.29 -15.43 25.68
C ILE A 279 3.65 -14.10 26.11
N MET A 280 3.68 -13.09 25.23
CA MET A 280 3.07 -11.80 25.50
C MET A 280 1.55 -11.88 25.68
N ILE A 281 0.84 -12.66 24.85
CA ILE A 281 -0.61 -12.85 24.98
C ILE A 281 -0.95 -13.45 26.36
N VAL A 282 -0.25 -14.51 26.75
CA VAL A 282 -0.48 -15.18 28.05
C VAL A 282 -0.19 -14.21 29.19
N TYR A 283 0.98 -13.56 29.17
CA TYR A 283 1.38 -12.60 30.19
C TYR A 283 0.37 -11.44 30.32
N PHE A 284 0.03 -10.77 29.22
CA PHE A 284 -0.87 -9.62 29.27
C PHE A 284 -2.30 -10.00 29.59
N ARG A 285 -2.80 -11.18 29.21
CA ARG A 285 -4.13 -11.65 29.68
C ARG A 285 -4.16 -11.84 31.19
N ILE A 286 -3.13 -12.46 31.77
CA ILE A 286 -3.03 -12.68 33.23
C ILE A 286 -2.97 -11.33 33.95
N THR A 287 -2.09 -10.43 33.51
CA THR A 287 -1.89 -9.11 34.13
C THR A 287 -3.13 -8.23 33.97
N THR A 288 -3.76 -8.22 32.80
CA THR A 288 -5.00 -7.44 32.56
C THR A 288 -6.13 -7.90 33.46
N ARG A 289 -6.29 -9.22 33.67
CA ARG A 289 -7.29 -9.77 34.59
C ARG A 289 -6.98 -9.42 36.06
N LYS A 290 -5.72 -9.48 36.47
CA LYS A 290 -5.29 -9.15 37.84
C LYS A 290 -5.48 -7.67 38.17
N GLU A 291 -5.11 -6.80 37.24
CA GLU A 291 -5.14 -5.34 37.42
C GLU A 291 -6.49 -4.71 37.01
N ASN A 292 -7.44 -5.52 36.55
CA ASN A 292 -8.74 -5.08 36.04
C ASN A 292 -8.62 -3.95 35.00
N LYS A 293 -7.60 -4.05 34.14
CA LYS A 293 -7.32 -3.07 33.08
C LYS A 293 -8.45 -3.08 32.06
N GLN A 294 -8.97 -1.90 31.78
CA GLN A 294 -10.03 -1.71 30.81
C GLN A 294 -9.46 -1.50 29.41
N LEU A 295 -10.20 -1.95 28.39
CA LEU A 295 -9.93 -1.63 26.99
C LEU A 295 -10.05 -0.14 26.75
N TYR A 296 -9.23 0.41 25.84
CA TYR A 296 -9.21 1.84 25.51
C TYR A 296 -10.61 2.39 25.23
N VAL A 297 -11.42 1.67 24.44
CA VAL A 297 -12.80 2.06 24.10
C VAL A 297 -13.71 2.31 25.32
N ASN A 298 -13.41 1.70 26.47
CA ASN A 298 -14.20 1.84 27.69
C ASN A 298 -13.67 2.96 28.61
N THR A 299 -12.46 3.48 28.35
CA THR A 299 -11.84 4.54 29.16
C THR A 299 -12.57 5.87 29.01
N ASP A 300 -12.54 6.70 30.06
CA ASP A 300 -13.09 8.06 30.00
C ASP A 300 -12.38 8.92 28.94
N LEU A 301 -11.06 8.73 28.80
CA LEU A 301 -10.25 9.42 27.78
C LEU A 301 -10.72 9.12 26.34
N SER A 302 -11.15 7.89 26.04
CA SER A 302 -11.70 7.58 24.71
C SER A 302 -13.04 8.27 24.50
N ARG A 303 -13.90 8.28 25.52
CA ARG A 303 -15.22 8.94 25.46
C ARG A 303 -15.09 10.45 25.28
N GLU A 304 -14.26 11.10 26.10
CA GLU A 304 -13.97 12.54 26.03
C GLU A 304 -13.49 12.94 24.63
N ARG A 305 -12.48 12.24 24.09
CA ARG A 305 -11.95 12.54 22.74
C ARG A 305 -12.97 12.34 21.63
N LEU A 306 -13.82 11.32 21.74
CA LEU A 306 -14.89 11.10 20.77
C LEU A 306 -15.96 12.19 20.85
N GLU A 307 -16.25 12.70 22.05
CA GLU A 307 -17.17 13.82 22.26
C GLU A 307 -16.61 15.14 21.75
N GLU A 308 -15.36 15.47 22.07
CA GLU A 308 -14.64 16.63 21.53
C GLU A 308 -14.66 16.63 20.00
N PHE A 309 -14.38 15.47 19.40
CA PHE A 309 -14.39 15.32 17.95
C PHE A 309 -15.78 15.54 17.35
N LYS A 310 -16.84 15.00 17.98
CA LYS A 310 -18.23 15.23 17.55
C LYS A 310 -18.61 16.71 17.64
N GLN A 311 -18.28 17.37 18.74
CA GLN A 311 -18.54 18.80 18.93
C GLN A 311 -17.84 19.65 17.87
N LYS A 312 -16.57 19.31 17.58
CA LYS A 312 -15.81 19.98 16.52
C LYS A 312 -16.48 19.82 15.15
N ILE A 313 -16.91 18.61 14.79
CA ILE A 313 -17.63 18.38 13.52
C ILE A 313 -18.91 19.21 13.45
N THR A 314 -19.71 19.23 14.52
CA THR A 314 -20.95 20.02 14.55
C THR A 314 -20.65 21.50 14.31
N LEU A 315 -19.67 22.06 15.02
CA LEU A 315 -19.26 23.45 14.88
C LEU A 315 -18.74 23.78 13.46
N ASP A 316 -17.96 22.86 12.86
CA ASP A 316 -17.42 23.06 11.51
C ASP A 316 -18.53 23.02 10.45
N ASN A 317 -19.55 22.16 10.64
CA ASN A 317 -20.73 22.10 9.77
C ASN A 317 -21.57 23.38 9.87
N GLU A 318 -21.86 23.87 11.09
CA GLU A 318 -22.59 25.12 11.32
C GLU A 318 -21.87 26.31 10.67
N LYS A 319 -20.55 26.40 10.81
CA LYS A 319 -19.74 27.43 10.14
C LYS A 319 -19.81 27.32 8.61
N ALA A 320 -19.78 26.11 8.06
CA ALA A 320 -19.90 25.89 6.63
C ALA A 320 -21.26 26.32 6.08
N GLU A 321 -22.35 26.01 6.81
CA GLU A 321 -23.71 26.44 6.48
C GLU A 321 -23.88 27.95 6.56
N ALA A 322 -23.40 28.59 7.63
CA ALA A 322 -23.43 30.04 7.78
C ALA A 322 -22.65 30.74 6.65
N LYS A 323 -21.47 30.23 6.28
CA LYS A 323 -20.68 30.74 5.15
C LYS A 323 -21.41 30.59 3.83
N LYS A 324 -22.13 29.49 3.62
CA LYS A 324 -22.95 29.25 2.43
C LYS A 324 -24.15 30.21 2.37
N ALA A 325 -24.83 30.41 3.49
CA ALA A 325 -25.95 31.36 3.61
C ALA A 325 -25.50 32.81 3.37
N MET A 326 -24.38 33.25 3.96
CA MET A 326 -23.81 34.57 3.71
C MET A 326 -23.44 34.78 2.24
N LYS A 327 -22.84 33.76 1.58
CA LYS A 327 -22.51 33.84 0.15
C LYS A 327 -23.76 33.92 -0.72
N ALA A 328 -24.83 33.21 -0.37
CA ALA A 328 -26.12 33.30 -1.05
C ALA A 328 -26.76 34.67 -0.88
N ALA A 329 -26.83 35.18 0.35
CA ALA A 329 -27.37 36.51 0.67
C ALA A 329 -26.59 37.63 -0.04
N ARG A 330 -25.25 37.54 -0.11
CA ARG A 330 -24.42 38.49 -0.86
C ARG A 330 -24.70 38.45 -2.36
N LYS A 331 -24.93 37.25 -2.93
CA LYS A 331 -25.28 37.08 -4.35
C LYS A 331 -26.66 37.67 -4.65
N GLU A 332 -27.65 37.44 -3.78
CA GLU A 332 -28.99 38.03 -3.89
C GLU A 332 -28.95 39.55 -3.75
N ALA A 333 -28.17 40.09 -2.80
CA ALA A 333 -27.99 41.52 -2.65
C ALA A 333 -27.33 42.15 -3.89
N SER A 334 -26.29 41.53 -4.45
CA SER A 334 -25.67 42.00 -5.71
C SER A 334 -26.63 41.93 -6.90
N GLN A 335 -27.53 40.94 -6.97
CA GLN A 335 -28.58 40.88 -8.00
C GLN A 335 -29.69 41.93 -7.80
N LYS A 336 -30.04 42.27 -6.55
CA LYS A 336 -31.03 43.31 -6.23
C LYS A 336 -30.51 44.73 -6.43
N VAL A 337 -29.20 44.95 -6.40
CA VAL A 337 -28.57 46.26 -6.69
C VAL A 337 -28.36 46.50 -8.19
N ALA A 338 -28.34 45.44 -9.01
CA ALA A 338 -28.16 45.52 -10.47
C ALA A 338 -29.34 46.03 -11.35
N PRO A 339 -30.58 46.29 -10.89
CA PRO A 339 -31.65 46.81 -11.74
C PRO A 339 -31.89 48.33 -11.64
N SER A 340 -30.88 49.17 -11.34
CA SER A 340 -31.08 50.63 -11.29
C SER A 340 -30.09 51.50 -12.09
N ILE A 341 -29.20 50.93 -12.92
CA ILE A 341 -28.40 51.72 -13.87
C ILE A 341 -28.99 51.59 -15.28
N LEU A 342 -30.26 51.96 -15.43
CA LEU A 342 -30.85 52.38 -16.71
C LEU A 342 -31.79 53.53 -16.39
N GLY A 343 -31.34 54.76 -16.64
CA GLY A 343 -32.12 55.98 -16.38
C GLY A 343 -31.33 57.26 -16.67
N GLU A 344 -31.22 57.59 -17.95
CA GLU A 344 -31.09 58.92 -18.56
C GLU A 344 -30.06 59.95 -18.01
N SER A 345 -29.00 60.19 -18.81
CA SER A 345 -28.84 61.53 -19.38
C SER A 345 -28.23 61.45 -20.78
N SER A 346 -28.93 62.09 -21.72
CA SER A 346 -28.49 62.34 -23.08
C SER A 346 -27.44 63.46 -23.10
N TYR A 347 -26.25 63.20 -23.63
CA TYR A 347 -25.47 64.23 -24.33
C TYR A 347 -24.82 63.60 -25.57
N ASN A 348 -25.19 64.18 -26.70
CA ASN A 348 -24.79 63.85 -28.04
C ASN A 348 -23.65 64.80 -28.45
N SER A 349 -22.50 64.29 -28.90
CA SER A 349 -21.76 64.91 -30.00
C SER A 349 -20.73 63.94 -30.58
N LYS A 350 -20.99 63.56 -31.83
CA LYS A 350 -19.95 63.20 -32.81
C LYS A 350 -18.94 64.34 -32.92
N SER A 351 -17.65 64.03 -32.99
CA SER A 351 -16.77 64.45 -34.10
C SER A 351 -15.32 64.04 -33.82
N ASP A 352 -14.70 63.56 -34.87
CA ASP A 352 -13.27 63.39 -35.09
C ASP A 352 -12.39 64.48 -34.45
N ASN A 353 -11.23 64.11 -33.91
CA ASN A 353 -9.97 64.50 -34.54
C ASN A 353 -8.72 63.90 -33.88
N ASN A 354 -7.84 63.54 -34.81
CA ASN A 354 -6.41 63.26 -34.78
C ASN A 354 -5.55 64.25 -33.95
N SER A 355 -4.28 63.87 -33.77
CA SER A 355 -3.14 64.60 -33.15
C SER A 355 -2.93 64.32 -31.64
N ASP A 356 -1.73 64.07 -31.10
CA ASP A 356 -0.37 64.24 -31.57
C ASP A 356 0.62 63.25 -30.91
N LYS A 357 1.71 63.02 -31.63
CA LYS A 357 2.95 62.37 -31.19
C LYS A 357 3.58 63.12 -30.01
N LYS A 358 4.41 62.45 -29.18
CA LYS A 358 5.91 62.52 -29.13
C LYS A 358 6.27 62.65 -27.63
N TYR A 359 7.36 62.13 -27.04
CA TYR A 359 8.71 61.87 -27.51
C TYR A 359 9.43 60.90 -26.54
N ASP A 360 10.30 60.07 -27.12
CA ASP A 360 11.68 59.73 -26.72
C ASP A 360 12.12 59.66 -25.25
N SER A 361 12.79 58.56 -24.90
CA SER A 361 14.25 58.53 -25.06
C SER A 361 14.84 57.11 -25.13
N MET A 362 15.38 56.82 -26.31
CA MET A 362 16.69 56.21 -26.62
C MET A 362 17.03 54.82 -26.05
N SER A 363 17.20 53.75 -26.85
CA SER A 363 18.24 53.51 -27.91
C SER A 363 19.66 53.58 -27.32
N ASP A 364 20.52 52.58 -27.46
CA ASP A 364 20.95 51.90 -28.68
C ASP A 364 21.35 50.45 -28.33
N ASN A 365 20.94 49.44 -29.08
CA ASN A 365 21.62 48.89 -30.26
C ASN A 365 23.09 48.52 -30.00
N GLY A 366 23.57 47.34 -30.37
CA GLY A 366 23.02 46.30 -31.21
C GLY A 366 24.15 45.33 -31.56
N THR A 367 23.76 44.11 -31.96
CA THR A 367 24.35 43.28 -33.03
C THR A 367 25.85 43.46 -33.33
N ASP A 368 26.64 42.39 -33.43
CA ASP A 368 26.44 41.38 -34.46
C ASP A 368 27.44 40.20 -34.26
N LYS A 369 26.97 39.00 -34.62
CA LYS A 369 27.70 37.92 -35.34
C LYS A 369 29.01 37.30 -34.80
N LYS A 370 28.96 35.95 -34.77
CA LYS A 370 29.90 34.97 -35.41
C LYS A 370 31.31 34.90 -34.82
N ASP A 371 32.07 33.81 -34.85
CA ASP A 371 32.05 32.45 -35.41
C ASP A 371 33.14 31.70 -34.59
N ASP A 372 33.10 30.35 -34.59
CA ASP A 372 34.23 29.41 -34.36
C ASP A 372 34.94 29.47 -32.97
N ASP A 373 35.71 28.51 -32.45
CA ASP A 373 36.28 27.24 -32.88
C ASP A 373 36.70 26.47 -31.60
N LYS A 374 36.85 25.15 -31.71
CA LYS A 374 37.76 24.23 -30.97
C LYS A 374 38.17 24.47 -29.52
N GLY A 375 37.96 23.42 -28.72
CA GLY A 375 39.06 22.58 -28.20
C GLY A 375 39.75 23.02 -26.91
N GLU A 376 39.44 22.34 -25.82
CA GLU A 376 40.35 21.51 -25.02
C GLU A 376 39.55 20.63 -24.03
#